data_AF-A0A7X2SY93-F1
#
_entry.id   AF-A0A7X2SY93-F1
#
_cell.length_a   1.000
_cell.length_b   1.000
_cell.length_c   1.000
_cell.angle_alpha   90.00
_cell.angle_beta   90.00
_cell.angle_gamma   90.00
#
_symmetry.space_group_name_H-M   'P 1'
#
loop_
_entity.id
_entity.type
_entity.pdbx_description
1 polymer ?
#
loop_
_entity_poly.entity_id
_entity_poly.type
_entity_poly.pdbx_seq_one_letter_code
_entity_poly.pdbx_strand_id
1 'polypeptide(L)'
;YQNNVAYAFSLAGYTAAIIAFSSVNITDITSLWTIAQARVCEVISGILCAGLMMMVLPSTSDGETLITSLKQMHARLLEHAVLLLQPSASETIRTAHENVISQILTMNLLRIQAFWSHYRFRRQNNVLNYVLHQQLRLTSVLSSLRRMLLNWPDAPEALFDALQQLLAELAKPACDKYRLAQILRSVTPAADGDYRQRAFCQRLRYFCWMYLNVLRWIRLLDRADADTRFQPPPVPALARDSDSAEAGWSALRTFSVIVLGCAFWINTQWSSGAAALTLTAIACVLYASSPSPGGSVTLLLKTLLWLFAFSFVMKFGLMVQISQLWQFLLFLFPLLVTLQLFKLQQKQRAGMWGQFIVFM
;
A
#
# COMPACT_ATOMS: atom_id res chain seq x y z
N TYR A 1 2.25 -3.29 8.03
CA TYR A 1 1.92 -4.72 8.16
C TYR A 1 0.67 -5.05 7.38
N GLN A 2 0.77 -5.57 6.16
CA GLN A 2 -0.39 -6.10 5.44
C GLN A 2 -0.02 -7.43 4.83
N ASN A 3 0.08 -8.45 5.69
CA ASN A 3 0.06 -9.83 5.26
C ASN A 3 -1.41 -10.25 5.10
N ASN A 4 -1.75 -10.99 4.04
CA ASN A 4 -3.13 -11.44 3.79
C ASN A 4 -3.71 -12.21 4.99
N VAL A 5 -2.84 -12.91 5.73
CA VAL A 5 -3.18 -13.63 6.96
C VAL A 5 -3.65 -12.70 8.08
N ALA A 6 -2.94 -11.58 8.30
CA ALA A 6 -3.32 -10.61 9.32
C ALA A 6 -4.67 -9.94 8.99
N TYR A 7 -4.91 -9.67 7.71
CA TYR A 7 -6.22 -9.19 7.25
C TYR A 7 -7.32 -10.22 7.52
N ALA A 8 -7.10 -11.50 7.22
CA ALA A 8 -8.07 -12.56 7.50
C ALA A 8 -8.40 -12.68 9.00
N PHE A 9 -7.40 -12.63 9.88
CA PHE A 9 -7.63 -12.62 11.34
C PHE A 9 -8.39 -11.38 11.81
N SER A 10 -8.07 -10.21 11.27
CA SER A 10 -8.80 -8.98 11.61
C SER A 10 -10.27 -9.02 11.18
N LEU A 11 -10.54 -9.58 10.00
CA LEU A 11 -11.90 -9.78 9.48
C LEU A 11 -12.67 -10.76 10.37
N ALA A 12 -12.06 -11.90 10.72
CA ALA A 12 -12.67 -12.90 11.59
C ALA A 12 -13.01 -12.33 12.98
N GLY A 13 -12.10 -11.55 13.58
CA GLY A 13 -12.34 -10.89 14.87
C GLY A 13 -13.48 -9.88 14.83
N TYR A 14 -13.53 -9.06 13.79
CA TYR A 14 -14.65 -8.13 13.56
C TYR A 14 -15.99 -8.87 13.40
N THR A 15 -16.05 -9.92 12.58
CA THR A 15 -17.28 -10.71 12.38
C THR A 15 -17.74 -11.37 13.68
N ALA A 16 -16.81 -11.92 14.47
CA ALA A 16 -17.12 -12.48 15.79
C ALA A 16 -17.72 -11.44 16.74
N ALA A 17 -17.17 -10.21 16.75
CA ALA A 17 -17.70 -9.12 17.57
C ALA A 17 -19.13 -8.71 17.17
N ILE A 18 -19.42 -8.62 15.86
CA ILE A 18 -20.79 -8.32 15.40
C ILE A 18 -21.77 -9.38 15.88
N ILE A 19 -21.44 -10.66 15.69
CA ILE A 19 -22.31 -11.77 16.07
C ILE A 19 -22.56 -11.71 17.57
N ALA A 20 -21.49 -11.67 18.38
CA ALA A 20 -21.57 -11.67 19.84
C ALA A 20 -22.40 -10.50 20.39
N PHE A 21 -22.17 -9.27 19.92
CA PHE A 21 -22.92 -8.11 20.41
C PHE A 21 -24.36 -8.07 19.90
N SER A 22 -24.65 -8.61 18.71
CA SER A 22 -26.01 -8.72 18.21
C SER A 22 -26.85 -9.77 18.95
N SER A 23 -26.21 -10.68 19.68
CA SER A 23 -26.86 -11.84 20.28
C SER A 23 -26.94 -11.81 21.81
N VAL A 24 -26.54 -10.71 22.46
CA VAL A 24 -26.43 -10.61 23.93
C VAL A 24 -27.76 -10.83 24.65
N ASN A 25 -28.86 -10.37 24.06
CA ASN A 25 -30.20 -10.47 24.67
C ASN A 25 -30.95 -11.75 24.30
N ILE A 26 -30.28 -12.67 23.59
CA ILE A 26 -30.91 -13.88 23.04
C ILE A 26 -30.49 -15.08 23.89
N THR A 27 -31.46 -15.70 24.54
CA THR A 27 -31.24 -16.85 25.42
C THR A 27 -31.50 -18.19 24.74
N ASP A 28 -32.22 -18.20 23.61
CA ASP A 28 -32.54 -19.41 22.86
C ASP A 28 -31.40 -19.82 21.91
N ILE A 29 -30.83 -20.99 22.16
CA ILE A 29 -29.70 -21.57 21.42
C ILE A 29 -30.04 -21.72 19.92
N THR A 30 -31.29 -22.06 19.58
CA THR A 30 -31.68 -22.25 18.18
C THR A 30 -31.61 -20.94 17.40
N SER A 31 -32.05 -19.85 18.02
CA SER A 31 -31.99 -18.51 17.45
C SER A 31 -30.57 -17.94 17.38
N LEU A 32 -29.70 -18.28 18.33
CA LEU A 32 -28.26 -17.98 18.25
C LEU A 32 -27.62 -18.62 17.02
N TRP A 33 -27.91 -19.90 16.79
CA TRP A 33 -27.38 -20.63 15.63
C TRP A 33 -27.86 -20.03 14.31
N THR A 34 -29.15 -19.72 14.17
CA THR A 34 -29.70 -19.16 12.93
C THR A 34 -29.14 -17.77 12.62
N ILE A 35 -28.92 -16.92 13.63
CA ILE A 35 -28.30 -15.60 13.45
C ILE A 35 -26.83 -15.74 13.03
N ALA A 36 -26.07 -16.60 13.70
CA ALA A 36 -24.68 -16.84 13.34
C ALA A 36 -24.56 -17.38 11.92
N GLN A 37 -25.39 -18.37 11.56
CA GLN A 37 -25.44 -18.93 10.20
C GLN A 37 -25.81 -17.87 9.18
N ALA A 38 -26.83 -17.03 9.45
CA ALA A 38 -27.26 -15.97 8.54
C ALA A 38 -26.12 -14.97 8.26
N ARG A 39 -25.35 -14.56 9.28
CA ARG A 39 -24.19 -13.68 9.11
C ARG A 39 -23.07 -14.32 8.32
N VAL A 40 -22.78 -15.60 8.56
CA VAL A 40 -21.78 -16.33 7.77
C VAL A 40 -22.21 -16.42 6.29
N CYS A 41 -23.48 -16.75 6.03
CA CYS A 41 -24.04 -16.78 4.68
C CYS A 41 -24.00 -15.40 4.01
N GLU A 42 -24.31 -14.33 4.74
CA GLU A 42 -24.22 -12.95 4.27
C GLU A 42 -22.79 -12.59 3.85
N VAL A 43 -21.80 -12.87 4.70
CA VAL A 43 -20.38 -12.61 4.42
C VAL A 43 -19.88 -13.42 3.22
N ILE A 44 -20.21 -14.71 3.16
CA ILE A 44 -19.83 -15.59 2.03
C ILE A 44 -20.47 -15.08 0.74
N SER A 45 -21.75 -14.72 0.76
CA SER A 45 -22.45 -14.18 -0.40
C SER A 45 -21.80 -12.87 -0.86
N GLY A 46 -21.43 -11.99 0.08
CA GLY A 46 -20.70 -10.76 -0.22
C GLY A 46 -19.35 -11.03 -0.89
N ILE A 47 -18.56 -11.98 -0.37
CA ILE A 47 -17.26 -12.37 -0.95
C ILE A 47 -17.43 -12.97 -2.35
N LEU A 48 -18.42 -13.84 -2.55
CA LEU A 48 -18.72 -14.44 -3.84
C LEU A 48 -19.17 -13.40 -4.87
N CYS A 49 -20.08 -12.49 -4.49
CA CYS A 49 -20.51 -11.38 -5.32
C CYS A 49 -19.35 -10.44 -5.69
N ALA A 50 -18.46 -10.13 -4.73
CA ALA A 50 -17.28 -9.32 -4.99
C ALA A 50 -16.31 -10.01 -5.95
N GLY A 51 -16.06 -11.31 -5.77
CA GLY A 51 -15.24 -12.12 -6.67
C GLY A 51 -15.83 -12.21 -8.08
N LEU A 52 -17.15 -12.40 -8.18
CA LEU A 52 -17.87 -12.41 -9.45
C LEU A 52 -17.75 -11.06 -10.15
N MET A 53 -17.94 -9.94 -9.45
CA MET A 53 -17.77 -8.60 -10.02
C MET A 53 -16.34 -8.36 -10.51
N MET A 54 -15.31 -8.82 -9.78
CA MET A 54 -13.93 -8.76 -10.25
C MET A 54 -13.69 -9.59 -11.52
N MET A 55 -14.43 -10.69 -11.71
CA MET A 55 -14.33 -11.53 -12.89
C MET A 55 -15.09 -10.96 -14.10
N VAL A 56 -16.28 -10.38 -13.88
CA VAL A 56 -17.13 -9.79 -14.93
C VAL A 56 -16.59 -8.45 -15.41
N LEU A 57 -16.04 -7.63 -14.52
CA LEU A 57 -15.45 -6.32 -14.83
C LEU A 57 -13.94 -6.34 -14.55
N PRO A 58 -13.12 -7.01 -15.38
CA PRO A 58 -11.69 -7.00 -15.20
C PRO A 58 -11.14 -5.57 -15.36
N SER A 59 -10.63 -5.00 -14.27
CA SER A 59 -10.16 -3.61 -14.19
C SER A 59 -8.81 -3.42 -14.90
N THR A 60 -8.75 -3.44 -16.23
CA THR A 60 -7.50 -3.26 -17.00
C THR A 60 -6.68 -2.01 -16.60
N SER A 61 -7.34 -1.02 -15.99
CA SER A 61 -6.72 0.18 -15.39
C SER A 61 -5.71 -0.11 -14.28
N ASP A 62 -5.92 -1.14 -13.45
CA ASP A 62 -5.09 -1.36 -12.26
C ASP A 62 -3.70 -1.88 -12.63
N GLY A 63 -3.61 -2.66 -13.70
CA GLY A 63 -2.36 -3.13 -14.28
C GLY A 63 -1.50 -2.01 -14.88
N GLU A 64 -2.12 -1.18 -15.71
CA GLU A 64 -1.46 -0.02 -16.33
C GLU A 64 -0.99 0.99 -15.28
N THR A 65 -1.80 1.24 -14.25
CA THR A 65 -1.41 2.14 -13.15
C THR A 65 -0.24 1.57 -12.34
N LEU A 66 -0.17 0.25 -12.11
CA LEU A 66 0.97 -0.38 -11.44
C LEU A 66 2.26 -0.25 -12.28
N ILE A 67 2.20 -0.56 -13.58
CA ILE A 67 3.37 -0.46 -14.47
C ILE A 67 3.83 0.99 -14.59
N THR A 68 2.89 1.93 -14.74
CA THR A 68 3.18 3.36 -14.78
C THR A 68 3.84 3.82 -13.47
N SER A 69 3.33 3.36 -12.33
CA SER A 69 3.90 3.65 -11.01
C SER A 69 5.31 3.06 -10.85
N LEU A 70 5.56 1.85 -11.37
CA LEU A 70 6.88 1.22 -11.40
C LEU A 70 7.88 2.03 -12.23
N LYS A 71 7.48 2.46 -13.42
CA LYS A 71 8.27 3.31 -14.32
C LYS A 71 8.59 4.66 -13.66
N GLN A 72 7.58 5.33 -13.11
CA GLN A 72 7.74 6.61 -12.41
C GLN A 72 8.67 6.49 -11.21
N MET A 73 8.53 5.44 -10.41
CA MET A 73 9.38 5.21 -9.25
C MET A 73 10.84 4.93 -9.64
N HIS A 74 11.05 4.17 -10.71
CA HIS A 74 12.40 3.95 -11.25
C HIS A 74 13.05 5.23 -11.80
N ALA A 75 12.28 6.12 -12.42
CA ALA A 75 12.75 7.44 -12.84
C ALA A 75 13.10 8.33 -11.63
N ARG A 76 12.25 8.36 -10.60
CA ARG A 76 12.53 9.09 -9.34
C ARG A 76 13.79 8.62 -8.63
N LEU A 77 14.12 7.32 -8.69
CA LEU A 77 15.39 6.80 -8.15
C LEU A 77 16.61 7.44 -8.84
N LEU A 78 16.51 7.71 -10.15
CA LEU A 78 17.58 8.38 -10.90
C LEU A 78 17.65 9.86 -10.54
N GLU A 79 16.52 10.56 -10.45
CA GLU A 79 16.46 11.95 -9.97
C GLU A 79 17.07 12.07 -8.56
N HIS A 80 16.75 11.13 -7.68
CA HIS A 80 17.34 11.07 -6.35
C HIS A 80 18.85 10.79 -6.40
N ALA A 81 19.32 9.96 -7.34
CA ALA A 81 20.74 9.72 -7.53
C ALA A 81 21.49 10.99 -7.96
N VAL A 82 20.91 11.79 -8.86
CA VAL A 82 21.46 13.09 -9.27
C VAL A 82 21.59 14.02 -8.06
N LEU A 83 20.57 14.10 -7.22
CA LEU A 83 20.62 14.93 -6.01
C LEU A 83 21.63 14.42 -4.97
N LEU A 84 21.75 13.11 -4.79
CA LEU A 84 22.61 12.53 -3.73
C LEU A 84 24.10 12.54 -4.04
N LEU A 85 24.45 12.54 -5.33
CA LEU A 85 25.83 12.47 -5.81
C LEU A 85 26.40 13.86 -6.17
N GLN A 86 25.64 14.93 -5.91
CA GLN A 86 26.15 16.29 -5.97
C GLN A 86 26.99 16.65 -4.72
N PRO A 87 27.99 17.54 -4.86
CA PRO A 87 28.86 17.94 -3.75
C PRO A 87 28.15 18.68 -2.60
N SER A 88 26.97 19.26 -2.85
CA SER A 88 26.29 20.13 -1.89
C SER A 88 25.50 19.35 -0.82
N ALA A 89 25.78 19.66 0.44
CA ALA A 89 25.05 19.14 1.58
C ALA A 89 23.74 19.92 1.78
N SER A 90 22.59 19.25 1.68
CA SER A 90 21.31 19.82 2.09
C SER A 90 20.56 18.87 3.03
N GLU A 91 19.94 19.43 4.07
CA GLU A 91 19.05 18.70 5.01
C GLU A 91 17.88 17.99 4.29
N THR A 92 17.54 18.41 3.07
CA THR A 92 16.48 17.83 2.21
C THR A 92 16.80 16.40 1.73
N ILE A 93 17.99 15.91 2.02
CA ILE A 93 18.47 14.62 1.55
C ILE A 93 17.96 13.46 2.41
N ARG A 94 17.93 13.62 3.74
CA ARG A 94 17.42 12.57 4.64
C ARG A 94 15.93 12.33 4.38
N THR A 95 15.18 13.42 4.23
CA THR A 95 13.76 13.37 3.88
C THR A 95 13.53 12.77 2.50
N ALA A 96 14.38 13.06 1.50
CA ALA A 96 14.28 12.43 0.19
C ALA A 96 14.53 10.91 0.24
N HIS A 97 15.46 10.42 1.07
CA HIS A 97 15.72 8.98 1.22
C HIS A 97 14.56 8.26 1.91
N GLU A 98 14.01 8.85 2.98
CA GLU A 98 12.82 8.36 3.66
C GLU A 98 11.61 8.29 2.71
N ASN A 99 11.43 9.32 1.87
CA ASN A 99 10.37 9.36 0.86
C ASN A 99 10.49 8.24 -0.16
N VAL A 100 11.70 7.93 -0.64
CA VAL A 100 11.93 6.82 -1.57
C VAL A 100 11.60 5.47 -0.92
N ILE A 101 12.02 5.24 0.32
CA ILE A 101 11.70 4.01 1.06
C ILE A 101 10.19 3.87 1.28
N SER A 102 9.54 4.95 1.72
CA SER A 102 8.09 5.00 1.87
C SER A 102 7.38 4.68 0.56
N GLN A 103 7.85 5.21 -0.56
CA GLN A 103 7.29 4.94 -1.88
C GLN A 103 7.51 3.50 -2.36
N ILE A 104 8.63 2.86 -1.99
CA ILE A 104 8.84 1.42 -2.25
C ILE A 104 7.82 0.59 -1.44
N LEU A 105 7.59 0.96 -0.18
CA LEU A 105 6.63 0.27 0.69
C LEU A 105 5.18 0.45 0.19
N THR A 106 4.79 1.63 -0.27
CA THR A 106 3.47 1.84 -0.87
C THR A 106 3.28 1.03 -2.15
N MET A 107 4.33 0.87 -2.97
CA MET A 107 4.24 0.02 -4.16
C MET A 107 4.12 -1.47 -3.83
N ASN A 108 4.68 -1.93 -2.71
CA ASN A 108 4.41 -3.28 -2.22
C ASN A 108 2.92 -3.50 -1.88
N LEU A 109 2.22 -2.48 -1.37
CA LEU A 109 0.77 -2.56 -1.15
C LEU A 109 -0.01 -2.62 -2.47
N LEU A 110 0.36 -1.78 -3.45
CA LEU A 110 -0.24 -1.80 -4.79
C LEU A 110 -0.02 -3.16 -5.48
N ARG A 111 1.14 -3.79 -5.28
CA ARG A 111 1.39 -5.15 -5.75
C ARG A 111 0.42 -6.15 -5.15
N ILE A 112 0.22 -6.12 -3.83
CA ILE A 112 -0.70 -7.05 -3.16
C ILE A 112 -2.12 -6.85 -3.72
N GLN A 113 -2.55 -5.61 -3.92
CA GLN A 113 -3.84 -5.32 -4.54
C GLN A 113 -3.93 -5.84 -5.98
N ALA A 114 -2.91 -5.56 -6.81
CA ALA A 114 -2.86 -5.98 -8.21
C ALA A 114 -2.79 -7.51 -8.39
N PHE A 115 -2.20 -8.23 -7.41
CA PHE A 115 -2.17 -9.69 -7.39
C PHE A 115 -3.58 -10.30 -7.32
N TRP A 116 -4.48 -9.65 -6.58
CA TRP A 116 -5.86 -10.09 -6.44
C TRP A 116 -6.72 -9.69 -7.64
N SER A 117 -6.53 -8.48 -8.18
CA SER A 117 -7.36 -7.97 -9.29
C SER A 117 -7.00 -8.53 -10.67
N HIS A 118 -5.77 -8.99 -10.89
CA HIS A 118 -5.32 -9.38 -12.22
C HIS A 118 -4.61 -10.73 -12.30
N TYR A 119 -5.13 -11.60 -13.16
CA TYR A 119 -4.54 -12.89 -13.48
C TYR A 119 -3.10 -12.80 -14.01
N ARG A 120 -2.81 -11.80 -14.87
CA ARG A 120 -1.47 -11.55 -15.45
C ARG A 120 -0.42 -11.29 -14.36
N PHE A 121 -0.70 -10.37 -13.43
CA PHE A 121 0.23 -10.03 -12.36
C PHE A 121 0.34 -11.11 -11.28
N ARG A 122 -0.71 -11.93 -11.09
CA ARG A 122 -0.65 -13.11 -10.23
C ARG A 122 0.43 -14.09 -10.68
N ARG A 123 0.49 -14.39 -12.00
CA ARG A 123 1.52 -15.24 -12.59
C ARG A 123 2.91 -14.60 -12.57
N GLN A 124 3.00 -13.27 -12.67
CA GLN A 124 4.27 -12.53 -12.72
C GLN A 124 4.73 -12.00 -11.35
N ASN A 125 4.10 -12.42 -10.25
CA ASN A 125 4.40 -11.92 -8.90
C ASN A 125 5.88 -12.08 -8.53
N ASN A 126 6.54 -13.15 -9.01
CA ASN A 126 7.97 -13.38 -8.78
C ASN A 126 8.84 -12.30 -9.45
N VAL A 127 8.49 -11.86 -10.67
CA VAL A 127 9.18 -10.78 -11.39
C VAL A 127 8.98 -9.46 -10.66
N LEU A 128 7.75 -9.18 -10.23
CA LEU A 128 7.44 -7.96 -9.51
C LEU A 128 8.16 -7.92 -8.14
N ASN A 129 8.22 -9.06 -7.44
CA ASN A 129 9.01 -9.20 -6.21
C ASN A 129 10.50 -8.96 -6.46
N TYR A 130 11.05 -9.53 -7.53
CA TYR A 130 12.43 -9.31 -7.94
C TYR A 130 12.71 -7.83 -8.25
N VAL A 131 11.86 -7.17 -9.04
CA VAL A 131 12.01 -5.76 -9.40
C VAL A 131 11.99 -4.86 -8.17
N LEU A 132 11.06 -5.07 -7.23
CA LEU A 132 10.98 -4.30 -5.99
C LEU A 132 12.23 -4.51 -5.12
N HIS A 133 12.71 -5.75 -4.98
CA HIS A 133 13.96 -6.03 -4.27
C HIS A 133 15.17 -5.36 -4.93
N GLN A 134 15.20 -5.35 -6.24
CA GLN A 134 16.27 -4.74 -7.02
C GLN A 134 16.26 -3.21 -6.86
N GLN A 135 15.07 -2.59 -6.79
CA GLN A 135 14.90 -1.16 -6.47
C GLN A 135 15.36 -0.82 -5.04
N LEU A 136 15.06 -1.67 -4.04
CA LEU A 136 15.60 -1.54 -2.68
C LEU A 136 17.13 -1.69 -2.64
N ARG A 137 17.68 -2.60 -3.43
CA ARG A 137 19.13 -2.72 -3.52
C ARG A 137 19.75 -1.49 -4.19
N LEU A 138 19.10 -0.89 -5.19
CA LEU A 138 19.55 0.35 -5.81
C LEU A 138 19.64 1.50 -4.81
N THR A 139 18.67 1.65 -3.91
CA THR A 139 18.73 2.68 -2.85
C THR A 139 19.88 2.44 -1.88
N SER A 140 20.11 1.19 -1.46
CA SER A 140 21.25 0.83 -0.62
C SER A 140 22.60 1.11 -1.29
N VAL A 141 22.73 0.77 -2.58
CA VAL A 141 23.93 1.06 -3.37
C VAL A 141 24.13 2.56 -3.50
N LEU A 142 23.07 3.33 -3.72
CA LEU A 142 23.15 4.78 -3.83
C LEU A 142 23.60 5.43 -2.51
N SER A 143 23.05 5.00 -1.37
CA SER A 143 23.50 5.45 -0.04
C SER A 143 24.97 5.12 0.22
N SER A 144 25.43 3.95 -0.25
CA SER A 144 26.83 3.57 -0.12
C SER A 144 27.77 4.39 -1.02
N LEU A 145 27.36 4.71 -2.26
CA LEU A 145 28.13 5.57 -3.16
C LEU A 145 28.27 6.97 -2.56
N ARG A 146 27.19 7.52 -2.00
CA ARG A 146 27.22 8.78 -1.27
C ARG A 146 28.17 8.74 -0.08
N ARG A 147 28.11 7.70 0.75
CA ARG A 147 29.01 7.57 1.91
C ARG A 147 30.48 7.48 1.48
N MET A 148 30.77 6.81 0.37
CA MET A 148 32.12 6.78 -0.21
C MET A 148 32.57 8.17 -0.67
N LEU A 149 31.68 8.95 -1.30
CA LEU A 149 31.96 10.31 -1.76
C LEU A 149 32.20 11.27 -0.59
N LEU A 150 31.36 11.22 0.45
CA LEU A 150 31.52 12.06 1.65
C LEU A 150 32.80 11.75 2.43
N ASN A 151 33.25 10.50 2.42
CA ASN A 151 34.48 10.09 3.08
C ASN A 151 35.73 10.28 2.20
N TRP A 152 35.58 10.89 1.02
CA TRP A 152 36.66 11.12 0.06
C TRP A 152 36.77 12.62 -0.26
N PRO A 153 37.52 13.39 0.57
CA PRO A 153 37.61 14.85 0.41
C PRO A 153 38.34 15.28 -0.87
N ASP A 154 39.35 14.52 -1.31
CA ASP A 154 40.16 14.81 -2.50
C ASP A 154 39.63 14.10 -3.77
N ALA A 155 38.32 14.16 -4.01
CA ALA A 155 37.73 13.56 -5.21
C ALA A 155 38.04 14.42 -6.47
N PRO A 156 38.54 13.84 -7.57
CA PRO A 156 38.86 14.60 -8.78
C PRO A 156 37.62 15.25 -9.41
N GLU A 157 37.72 16.50 -9.89
CA GLU A 157 36.62 17.20 -10.57
C GLU A 157 36.11 16.43 -11.80
N ALA A 158 37.02 15.81 -12.55
CA ALA A 158 36.69 14.97 -13.71
C ALA A 158 35.75 13.78 -13.38
N LEU A 159 35.74 13.32 -12.12
CA LEU A 159 34.82 12.27 -11.67
C LEU A 159 33.39 12.79 -11.57
N PHE A 160 33.20 14.04 -11.14
CA PHE A 160 31.87 14.65 -11.03
C PHE A 160 31.26 14.91 -12.41
N ASP A 161 32.06 15.41 -13.35
CA ASP A 161 31.63 15.62 -14.74
C ASP A 161 31.17 14.31 -15.39
N ALA A 162 31.99 13.26 -15.25
CA ALA A 162 31.65 11.96 -15.80
C ALA A 162 30.45 11.31 -15.07
N LEU A 163 30.27 11.55 -13.77
CA LEU A 163 29.09 11.10 -13.03
C LEU A 163 27.83 11.79 -13.55
N GLN A 164 27.87 13.10 -13.79
CA GLN A 164 26.76 13.85 -14.36
C GLN A 164 26.43 13.37 -15.79
N GLN A 165 27.44 13.17 -16.63
CA GLN A 165 27.27 12.59 -17.97
C GLN A 165 26.66 11.18 -17.90
N LEU A 166 27.10 10.36 -16.95
CA LEU A 166 26.62 8.99 -16.77
C LEU A 166 25.14 8.97 -16.33
N LEU A 167 24.76 9.81 -15.37
CA LEU A 167 23.38 9.89 -14.91
C LEU A 167 22.46 10.45 -16.00
N ALA A 168 22.94 11.40 -16.80
CA ALA A 168 22.22 11.93 -17.96
C ALA A 168 22.03 10.86 -19.05
N GLU A 169 23.03 10.02 -19.31
CA GLU A 169 22.90 8.88 -20.23
C GLU A 169 21.92 7.82 -19.70
N LEU A 170 21.89 7.56 -18.39
CA LEU A 170 20.94 6.61 -17.78
C LEU A 170 19.47 7.07 -17.89
N ALA A 171 19.23 8.38 -17.97
CA ALA A 171 17.89 8.93 -18.18
C ALA A 171 17.35 8.65 -19.59
N LYS A 172 18.23 8.35 -20.55
CA LYS A 172 17.84 8.11 -21.95
C LYS A 172 17.26 6.69 -22.11
N PRO A 173 16.11 6.52 -22.80
CA PRO A 173 15.48 5.22 -22.97
C PRO A 173 16.29 4.24 -23.85
N ALA A 174 17.20 4.75 -24.68
CA ALA A 174 18.09 3.98 -25.56
C ALA A 174 19.50 3.80 -24.98
N CYS A 175 19.65 3.85 -23.65
CA CYS A 175 20.95 3.70 -23.01
C CYS A 175 21.52 2.29 -23.20
N ASP A 176 22.73 2.22 -23.76
CA ASP A 176 23.47 0.97 -23.96
C ASP A 176 24.58 0.80 -22.94
N LYS A 177 24.81 -0.46 -22.53
CA LYS A 177 25.91 -0.83 -21.63
C LYS A 177 27.28 -0.36 -22.14
N TYR A 178 27.45 -0.29 -23.46
CA TYR A 178 28.70 0.12 -24.09
C TYR A 178 29.01 1.61 -23.85
N ARG A 179 28.02 2.50 -24.04
CA ARG A 179 28.20 3.95 -23.80
C ARG A 179 28.53 4.24 -22.33
N LEU A 180 27.84 3.57 -21.41
CA LEU A 180 28.15 3.68 -19.98
C LEU A 180 29.56 3.16 -19.66
N ALA A 181 29.99 2.07 -20.32
CA ALA A 181 31.34 1.55 -20.13
C ALA A 181 32.43 2.50 -20.66
N GLN A 182 32.16 3.24 -21.74
CA GLN A 182 33.08 4.27 -22.25
C GLN A 182 33.25 5.43 -21.26
N ILE A 183 32.14 5.94 -20.70
CA ILE A 183 32.17 7.00 -19.68
C ILE A 183 32.84 6.49 -18.40
N LEU A 184 32.56 5.25 -17.98
CA LEU A 184 33.24 4.68 -16.81
C LEU A 184 34.75 4.50 -17.05
N ARG A 185 35.17 4.20 -18.29
CA ARG A 185 36.58 4.03 -18.64
C ARG A 185 37.37 5.34 -18.50
N SER A 186 36.78 6.50 -18.79
CA SER A 186 37.48 7.78 -18.64
C SER A 186 37.80 8.14 -17.19
N VAL A 187 37.02 7.60 -16.24
CA VAL A 187 37.17 7.85 -14.80
C VAL A 187 37.89 6.71 -14.08
N THR A 188 37.99 5.53 -14.69
CA THR A 188 38.61 4.37 -14.04
C THR A 188 40.13 4.52 -14.08
N PRO A 189 40.83 4.57 -12.93
CA PRO A 189 42.27 4.70 -12.89
C PRO A 189 42.95 3.43 -13.42
N ALA A 190 44.21 3.57 -13.84
CA ALA A 190 45.06 2.43 -14.21
C ALA A 190 45.29 1.47 -13.02
N ALA A 191 45.87 0.29 -13.29
CA ALA A 191 46.05 -0.76 -12.27
C ALA A 191 46.81 -0.28 -11.01
N ASP A 192 47.66 0.73 -11.16
CA ASP A 192 48.52 1.33 -10.14
C ASP A 192 47.98 2.65 -9.56
N GLY A 193 46.77 3.06 -9.97
CA GLY A 193 46.15 4.31 -9.50
C GLY A 193 45.36 4.17 -8.21
N ASP A 194 44.72 5.25 -7.78
CA ASP A 194 44.03 5.34 -6.49
C ASP A 194 42.98 4.25 -6.27
N TYR A 195 43.19 3.46 -5.20
CA TYR A 195 42.28 2.38 -4.81
C TYR A 195 40.86 2.89 -4.51
N ARG A 196 40.75 4.08 -3.90
CA ARG A 196 39.45 4.71 -3.56
C ARG A 196 38.62 5.01 -4.81
N GLN A 197 39.24 5.59 -5.83
CA GLN A 197 38.63 5.88 -7.11
C GLN A 197 38.20 4.59 -7.83
N ARG A 198 39.05 3.56 -7.80
CA ARG A 198 38.74 2.25 -8.37
C ARG A 198 37.54 1.60 -7.69
N ALA A 199 37.50 1.59 -6.35
CA ALA A 199 36.39 1.04 -5.58
C ALA A 199 35.08 1.79 -5.87
N PHE A 200 35.12 3.13 -5.95
CA PHE A 200 33.97 3.95 -6.31
C PHE A 200 33.47 3.63 -7.73
N CYS A 201 34.36 3.59 -8.72
CA CYS A 201 34.02 3.27 -10.12
C CYS A 201 33.42 1.86 -10.26
N GLN A 202 33.94 0.87 -9.52
CA GLN A 202 33.37 -0.48 -9.52
C GLN A 202 31.95 -0.52 -8.97
N ARG A 203 31.69 0.24 -7.89
CA ARG A 203 30.37 0.32 -7.27
C ARG A 203 29.39 1.13 -8.11
N LEU A 204 29.87 2.18 -8.78
CA LEU A 204 29.10 2.96 -9.74
C LEU A 204 28.72 2.10 -10.96
N ARG A 205 29.66 1.32 -11.49
CA ARG A 205 29.39 0.33 -12.54
C ARG A 205 28.32 -0.68 -12.12
N TYR A 206 28.42 -1.20 -10.89
CA TYR A 206 27.40 -2.10 -10.35
C TYR A 206 26.02 -1.43 -10.32
N PHE A 207 25.93 -0.19 -9.85
CA PHE A 207 24.70 0.60 -9.89
C PHE A 207 24.12 0.73 -11.31
N CYS A 208 24.95 1.09 -12.29
CA CYS A 208 24.53 1.25 -13.69
C CYS A 208 23.93 -0.03 -14.28
N TRP A 209 24.62 -1.15 -14.07
CA TRP A 209 24.17 -2.45 -14.60
C TRP A 209 22.90 -2.94 -13.92
N MET A 210 22.83 -2.72 -12.61
CA MET A 210 21.65 -3.00 -11.80
C MET A 210 20.45 -2.20 -12.30
N TYR A 211 20.63 -0.91 -12.56
CA TYR A 211 19.60 0.00 -13.08
C TYR A 211 19.09 -0.45 -14.44
N LEU A 212 19.99 -0.69 -15.40
CA LEU A 212 19.60 -1.19 -16.73
C LEU A 212 18.89 -2.55 -16.68
N ASN A 213 19.29 -3.44 -15.75
CA ASN A 213 18.63 -4.71 -15.56
C ASN A 213 17.19 -4.53 -15.05
N VAL A 214 16.95 -3.62 -14.10
CA VAL A 214 15.58 -3.26 -13.65
C VAL A 214 14.76 -2.73 -14.82
N LEU A 215 15.31 -1.78 -15.59
CA LEU A 215 14.62 -1.20 -16.73
C LEU A 215 14.27 -2.25 -17.78
N ARG A 216 15.16 -3.23 -18.01
CA ARG A 216 14.88 -4.39 -18.88
C ARG A 216 13.72 -5.22 -18.33
N TRP A 217 13.70 -5.53 -17.05
CA TRP A 217 12.61 -6.30 -16.43
C TRP A 217 11.27 -5.55 -16.46
N ILE A 218 11.27 -4.23 -16.24
CA ILE A 218 10.07 -3.39 -16.37
C ILE A 218 9.57 -3.43 -17.82
N ARG A 219 10.46 -3.29 -18.82
CA ARG A 219 10.09 -3.38 -20.25
C ARG A 219 9.57 -4.77 -20.63
N LEU A 220 10.14 -5.83 -20.07
CA LEU A 220 9.66 -7.19 -20.27
C LEU A 220 8.25 -7.36 -19.68
N LEU A 221 8.02 -6.86 -18.47
CA LEU A 221 6.72 -6.89 -17.80
C LEU A 221 5.64 -6.13 -18.59
N ASP A 222 6.01 -4.97 -19.13
CA ASP A 222 5.16 -4.11 -19.97
C ASP A 222 4.72 -4.80 -21.25
N ARG A 223 5.64 -5.56 -21.88
CA ARG A 223 5.38 -6.30 -23.13
C ARG A 223 4.87 -7.73 -22.92
N ALA A 224 4.74 -8.17 -21.67
CA ALA A 224 4.47 -9.57 -21.37
C ALA A 224 3.00 -9.92 -21.60
N ASP A 225 2.73 -10.81 -22.56
CA ASP A 225 1.42 -11.43 -22.71
C ASP A 225 1.14 -12.42 -21.57
N ALA A 226 -0.15 -12.75 -21.37
CA ALA A 226 -0.63 -13.57 -20.25
C ALA A 226 0.02 -14.98 -20.16
N ASP A 227 0.60 -15.47 -21.25
CA ASP A 227 1.23 -16.78 -21.35
C ASP A 227 2.76 -16.77 -21.23
N THR A 228 3.39 -15.60 -21.23
CA THR A 228 4.83 -15.50 -21.04
C THR A 228 5.21 -15.71 -19.56
N ARG A 229 6.00 -16.76 -19.30
CA ARG A 229 6.53 -17.05 -17.95
C ARG A 229 7.99 -16.67 -17.87
N PHE A 230 8.29 -15.69 -17.02
CA PHE A 230 9.67 -15.36 -16.68
C PHE A 230 10.04 -15.97 -15.33
N GLN A 231 11.27 -16.49 -15.24
CA GLN A 231 11.85 -17.00 -14.00
C GLN A 231 13.01 -16.09 -13.59
N PRO A 232 12.75 -15.05 -12.78
CA PRO A 232 13.83 -14.25 -12.21
C PRO A 232 14.59 -15.07 -11.15
N PRO A 233 15.81 -14.65 -10.78
CA PRO A 233 16.51 -15.22 -9.64
C PRO A 233 15.64 -15.16 -8.36
N PRO A 234 15.67 -16.21 -7.52
CA PRO A 234 14.88 -16.23 -6.30
C PRO A 234 15.33 -15.10 -5.37
N VAL A 235 14.37 -14.31 -4.90
CA VAL A 235 14.57 -13.29 -3.88
C VAL A 235 13.69 -13.62 -2.67
N PRO A 236 14.15 -13.29 -1.45
CA PRO A 236 13.31 -13.46 -0.25
C PRO A 236 12.04 -12.60 -0.34
N ALA A 237 11.12 -12.77 0.60
CA ALA A 237 9.99 -11.85 0.72
C ALA A 237 10.46 -10.50 1.32
N LEU A 238 9.90 -9.38 0.85
CA LEU A 238 10.20 -8.04 1.38
C LEU A 238 9.86 -7.91 2.87
N ALA A 239 8.80 -8.58 3.33
CA ALA A 239 8.40 -8.62 4.73
C ALA A 239 8.96 -9.90 5.37
N ARG A 240 10.16 -9.81 5.95
CA ARG A 240 10.83 -10.96 6.57
C ARG A 240 10.52 -11.10 8.06
N ASP A 241 10.24 -9.99 8.74
CA ASP A 241 9.88 -10.01 10.17
C ASP A 241 8.58 -9.26 10.42
N SER A 242 7.72 -9.90 11.21
CA SER A 242 6.56 -9.27 11.83
C SER A 242 6.94 -8.84 13.25
N ASP A 243 6.88 -7.55 13.56
CA ASP A 243 7.07 -7.09 14.94
C ASP A 243 5.90 -7.56 15.81
N SER A 244 6.14 -8.62 16.58
CA SER A 244 5.16 -9.19 17.49
C SER A 244 4.85 -8.28 18.68
N ALA A 245 5.78 -7.38 19.04
CA ALA A 245 5.60 -6.48 20.18
C ALA A 245 4.60 -5.38 19.82
N GLU A 246 4.74 -4.73 18.67
CA GLU A 246 3.77 -3.73 18.18
C GLU A 246 2.38 -4.34 17.99
N ALA A 247 2.31 -5.59 17.49
CA ALA A 247 1.06 -6.33 17.37
C ALA A 247 0.44 -6.61 18.76
N GLY A 248 1.24 -7.00 19.74
CA GLY A 248 0.81 -7.22 21.12
C GLY A 248 0.25 -5.95 21.77
N TRP A 249 0.91 -4.80 21.60
CA TRP A 249 0.41 -3.52 22.09
C TRP A 249 -0.91 -3.11 21.45
N SER A 250 -1.06 -3.36 20.14
CA SER A 250 -2.32 -3.06 19.43
C SER A 250 -3.47 -3.97 19.89
N ALA A 251 -3.16 -5.25 20.16
CA ALA A 251 -4.12 -6.20 20.72
C ALA A 251 -4.54 -5.80 22.14
N LEU A 252 -3.59 -5.44 23.00
CA LEU A 252 -3.85 -4.98 24.37
C LEU A 252 -4.76 -3.73 24.37
N ARG A 253 -4.45 -2.72 23.55
CA ARG A 253 -5.28 -1.52 23.42
C ARG A 253 -6.70 -1.84 23.00
N THR A 254 -6.85 -2.68 21.98
CA THR A 254 -8.18 -3.10 21.48
C THR A 254 -8.95 -3.84 22.57
N PHE A 255 -8.31 -4.77 23.28
CA PHE A 255 -8.89 -5.50 24.39
C PHE A 255 -9.35 -4.56 25.51
N SER A 256 -8.49 -3.64 25.95
CA SER A 256 -8.83 -2.67 27.00
C SER A 256 -10.01 -1.78 26.61
N VAL A 257 -10.06 -1.29 25.36
CA VAL A 257 -11.18 -0.46 24.88
C VAL A 257 -12.50 -1.24 24.89
N ILE A 258 -12.49 -2.49 24.41
CA ILE A 258 -13.70 -3.32 24.38
C ILE A 258 -14.15 -3.68 25.80
N VAL A 259 -13.24 -4.06 26.69
CA VAL A 259 -13.57 -4.41 28.09
C VAL A 259 -14.13 -3.20 28.84
N LEU A 260 -13.50 -2.03 28.70
CA LEU A 260 -13.99 -0.80 29.33
C LEU A 260 -15.35 -0.38 28.75
N GLY A 261 -15.54 -0.52 27.43
CA GLY A 261 -16.82 -0.27 26.80
C GLY A 261 -17.92 -1.22 27.29
N CYS A 262 -17.60 -2.51 27.48
CA CYS A 262 -18.53 -3.49 28.05
C CYS A 262 -18.86 -3.16 29.51
N ALA A 263 -17.86 -2.80 30.32
CA ALA A 263 -18.07 -2.39 31.70
C ALA A 263 -18.96 -1.13 31.80
N PHE A 264 -18.72 -0.15 30.92
CA PHE A 264 -19.57 1.03 30.79
C PHE A 264 -21.00 0.66 30.40
N TRP A 265 -21.19 -0.21 29.41
CA TRP A 265 -22.52 -0.63 28.96
C TRP A 265 -23.29 -1.35 30.06
N ILE A 266 -22.64 -2.29 30.76
CA ILE A 266 -23.24 -3.03 31.89
C ILE A 266 -23.65 -2.07 33.01
N ASN A 267 -22.82 -1.07 33.31
CA ASN A 267 -23.09 -0.11 34.38
C ASN A 267 -24.22 0.88 34.02
N THR A 268 -24.21 1.40 32.80
CA THR A 268 -25.18 2.41 32.34
C THR A 268 -26.49 1.83 31.86
N GLN A 269 -26.55 0.51 31.63
CA GLN A 269 -27.70 -0.19 31.03
C GLN A 269 -28.20 0.46 29.75
N TRP A 270 -27.28 1.04 28.98
CA TRP A 270 -27.64 1.81 27.80
C TRP A 270 -28.29 0.92 26.74
N SER A 271 -29.52 1.27 26.34
CA SER A 271 -30.32 0.47 25.38
C SER A 271 -29.61 0.25 24.03
N SER A 272 -28.80 1.22 23.58
CA SER A 272 -28.04 1.15 22.33
C SER A 272 -26.59 0.68 22.50
N GLY A 273 -26.21 0.17 23.68
CA GLY A 273 -24.82 -0.19 23.96
C GLY A 273 -24.26 -1.32 23.09
N ALA A 274 -25.10 -2.29 22.69
CA ALA A 274 -24.72 -3.33 21.74
C ALA A 274 -24.22 -2.74 20.41
N ALA A 275 -25.00 -1.83 19.81
CA ALA A 275 -24.64 -1.16 18.57
C ALA A 275 -23.38 -0.28 18.74
N ALA A 276 -23.25 0.43 19.86
CA ALA A 276 -22.06 1.23 20.15
C ALA A 276 -20.78 0.39 20.24
N LEU A 277 -20.84 -0.78 20.89
CA LEU A 277 -19.72 -1.70 20.99
C LEU A 277 -19.35 -2.35 19.65
N THR A 278 -20.33 -2.68 18.80
CA THR A 278 -20.04 -3.14 17.43
C THR A 278 -19.28 -2.10 16.61
N LEU A 279 -19.72 -0.84 16.65
CA LEU A 279 -19.04 0.26 15.95
C LEU A 279 -17.64 0.53 16.53
N THR A 280 -17.48 0.39 17.84
CA THR A 280 -16.18 0.53 18.50
C THR A 280 -15.24 -0.58 18.05
N ALA A 281 -15.70 -1.83 17.97
CA ALA A 281 -14.92 -2.96 17.46
C ALA A 281 -14.48 -2.73 16.00
N ILE A 282 -15.40 -2.29 15.13
CA ILE A 282 -15.10 -1.92 13.73
C ILE A 282 -14.03 -0.84 13.68
N ALA A 283 -14.19 0.23 14.46
CA ALA A 283 -13.25 1.34 14.49
C ALA A 283 -11.88 0.87 14.97
N CYS A 284 -11.79 0.07 16.04
CA CYS A 284 -10.51 -0.46 16.51
C CYS A 284 -9.77 -1.23 15.40
N VAL A 285 -10.45 -2.10 14.65
CA VAL A 285 -9.84 -2.86 13.57
C VAL A 285 -9.38 -1.96 12.42
N LEU A 286 -10.22 -1.03 11.97
CA LEU A 286 -9.88 -0.13 10.85
C LEU A 286 -8.70 0.79 11.20
N TYR A 287 -8.68 1.32 12.41
CA TYR A 287 -7.69 2.33 12.83
C TYR A 287 -6.44 1.75 13.47
N ALA A 288 -6.42 0.47 13.87
CA ALA A 288 -5.22 -0.19 14.38
C ALA A 288 -4.03 -0.15 13.40
N SER A 289 -4.31 -0.02 12.10
CA SER A 289 -3.29 0.03 11.03
C SER A 289 -2.89 1.45 10.61
N SER A 290 -3.52 2.49 11.18
CA SER A 290 -3.29 3.88 10.76
C SER A 290 -2.06 4.48 11.47
N PRO A 291 -1.13 5.10 10.73
CA PRO A 291 0.11 5.65 11.30
C PRO A 291 -0.09 6.97 12.04
N SER A 292 -1.23 7.67 11.87
CA SER A 292 -1.48 8.98 12.50
C SER A 292 -2.75 8.99 13.36
N PRO A 293 -2.64 9.04 14.71
CA PRO A 293 -3.80 9.00 15.59
C PRO A 293 -4.67 10.26 15.46
N GLY A 294 -4.07 11.46 15.38
CA GLY A 294 -4.83 12.71 15.29
C GLY A 294 -5.60 12.88 13.98
N GLY A 295 -4.98 12.54 12.86
CA GLY A 295 -5.64 12.57 11.54
C GLY A 295 -6.80 11.58 11.45
N SER A 296 -6.61 10.39 12.04
CA SER A 296 -7.63 9.34 12.08
C SER A 296 -8.86 9.72 12.89
N VAL A 297 -8.67 10.31 14.07
CA VAL A 297 -9.76 10.73 14.96
C VAL A 297 -10.53 11.91 14.36
N THR A 298 -9.84 12.91 13.82
CA THR A 298 -10.52 14.05 13.16
C THR A 298 -11.30 13.62 11.93
N LEU A 299 -10.76 12.67 11.15
CA LEU A 299 -11.47 12.07 10.03
C LEU A 299 -12.71 11.31 10.51
N LEU A 300 -12.59 10.46 11.53
CA LEU A 300 -13.71 9.71 12.12
C LEU A 300 -14.81 10.66 12.60
N LEU A 301 -14.44 11.70 13.35
CA LEU A 301 -15.41 12.62 13.93
C LEU A 301 -16.15 13.39 12.83
N LYS A 302 -15.43 13.83 11.80
CA LYS A 302 -16.02 14.50 10.65
C LYS A 302 -16.94 13.56 9.87
N THR A 303 -16.54 12.31 9.63
CA THR A 303 -17.38 11.34 8.91
C THR A 303 -18.62 10.98 9.73
N LEU A 304 -18.49 10.76 11.04
CA LEU A 304 -19.61 10.49 11.92
C LEU A 304 -20.62 11.64 11.95
N LEU A 305 -20.16 12.90 11.96
CA LEU A 305 -21.06 14.06 11.93
C LEU A 305 -21.83 14.15 10.61
N TRP A 306 -21.16 13.93 9.48
CA TRP A 306 -21.80 13.87 8.17
C TRP A 306 -22.76 12.68 8.05
N LEU A 307 -22.36 11.52 8.57
CA LEU A 307 -23.18 10.30 8.57
C LEU A 307 -24.42 10.47 9.45
N PHE A 308 -24.30 11.15 10.58
CA PHE A 308 -25.43 11.48 11.45
C PHE A 308 -26.45 12.35 10.71
N ALA A 309 -26.00 13.44 10.09
CA ALA A 309 -26.87 14.32 9.30
C ALA A 309 -27.53 13.57 8.13
N PHE A 310 -26.75 12.75 7.41
CA PHE A 310 -27.26 11.95 6.30
C PHE A 310 -28.25 10.88 6.75
N SER A 311 -27.94 10.14 7.81
CA SER A 311 -28.81 9.11 8.39
C SER A 311 -30.12 9.71 8.88
N PHE A 312 -30.09 10.91 9.46
CA PHE A 312 -31.28 11.65 9.85
C PHE A 312 -32.18 11.94 8.63
N VAL A 313 -31.62 12.50 7.55
CA VAL A 313 -32.36 12.78 6.32
C VAL A 313 -32.91 11.50 5.69
N MET A 314 -32.09 10.45 5.63
CA MET A 314 -32.48 9.15 5.07
C MET A 314 -33.61 8.50 5.86
N LYS A 315 -33.51 8.47 7.19
CA LYS A 315 -34.49 7.81 8.07
C LYS A 315 -35.80 8.57 8.13
N PHE A 316 -35.76 9.89 8.31
CA PHE A 316 -36.98 10.70 8.52
C PHE A 316 -37.59 11.25 7.23
N GLY A 317 -36.78 11.44 6.18
CA GLY A 317 -37.26 11.89 4.87
C GLY A 317 -37.64 10.73 3.96
N LEU A 318 -36.68 9.83 3.70
CA LEU A 318 -36.79 8.85 2.63
C LEU A 318 -37.46 7.53 3.07
N MET A 319 -37.02 6.97 4.21
CA MET A 319 -37.50 5.65 4.68
C MET A 319 -38.98 5.66 5.05
N VAL A 320 -39.55 6.83 5.37
CA VAL A 320 -41.00 7.01 5.63
C VAL A 320 -41.81 6.89 4.33
N GLN A 321 -41.24 7.22 3.17
CA GLN A 321 -41.93 7.23 1.87
C GLN A 321 -41.79 5.90 1.11
N ILE A 322 -40.75 5.12 1.41
CA ILE A 322 -40.46 3.86 0.74
C ILE A 322 -41.12 2.71 1.51
N SER A 323 -42.08 2.04 0.86
CA SER A 323 -42.81 0.89 1.44
C SER A 323 -42.31 -0.46 0.92
N GLN A 324 -41.56 -0.48 -0.19
CA GLN A 324 -41.17 -1.70 -0.89
C GLN A 324 -39.65 -1.81 -1.06
N LEU A 325 -39.12 -3.02 -0.94
CA LEU A 325 -37.67 -3.30 -1.03
C LEU A 325 -37.06 -2.89 -2.38
N TRP A 326 -37.78 -3.07 -3.49
CA TRP A 326 -37.26 -2.72 -4.82
C TRP A 326 -37.06 -1.21 -5.00
N GLN A 327 -37.93 -0.39 -4.38
CA GLN A 327 -37.80 1.08 -4.38
C GLN A 327 -36.55 1.51 -3.61
N PHE A 328 -36.28 0.85 -2.48
CA PHE A 328 -35.06 1.07 -1.71
C PHE A 328 -33.81 0.71 -2.52
N LEU A 329 -33.80 -0.42 -3.22
CA LEU A 329 -32.67 -0.82 -4.08
C LEU A 329 -32.42 0.14 -5.24
N LEU A 330 -33.47 0.62 -5.89
CA LEU A 330 -33.36 1.62 -6.98
C LEU A 330 -32.78 2.95 -6.51
N PHE A 331 -32.92 3.29 -5.22
CA PHE A 331 -32.30 4.46 -4.63
C PHE A 331 -30.86 4.17 -4.17
N LEU A 332 -30.65 3.05 -3.46
CA LEU A 332 -29.36 2.67 -2.88
C LEU A 332 -28.29 2.50 -3.96
N PHE A 333 -28.65 1.84 -5.07
CA PHE A 333 -27.73 1.55 -6.15
C PHE A 333 -27.05 2.81 -6.75
N PRO A 334 -27.80 3.81 -7.27
CA PRO A 334 -27.19 5.03 -7.79
C PRO A 334 -26.47 5.85 -6.71
N LEU A 335 -26.94 5.79 -5.45
CA LEU A 335 -26.24 6.45 -4.35
C LEU A 335 -24.87 5.83 -4.07
N LEU A 336 -24.77 4.50 -4.00
CA LEU A 336 -23.49 3.82 -3.83
C LEU A 336 -22.56 4.06 -5.03
N VAL A 337 -23.09 4.05 -6.26
CA VAL A 337 -22.32 4.35 -7.47
C VAL A 337 -21.78 5.78 -7.45
N THR A 338 -22.60 6.77 -7.12
CA THR A 338 -22.16 8.18 -7.04
C THR A 338 -21.13 8.41 -5.94
N LEU A 339 -21.30 7.79 -4.76
CA LEU A 339 -20.30 7.84 -3.68
C LEU A 339 -18.97 7.21 -4.11
N GLN A 340 -19.02 6.07 -4.81
CA GLN A 340 -17.82 5.41 -5.33
C GLN A 340 -17.14 6.26 -6.42
N LEU A 341 -17.90 6.93 -7.28
CA LEU A 341 -17.37 7.87 -8.27
C LEU A 341 -16.69 9.08 -7.61
N PHE A 342 -17.31 9.66 -6.57
CA PHE A 342 -16.68 10.75 -5.82
C PHE A 342 -15.40 10.33 -5.12
N LYS A 343 -15.35 9.11 -4.59
CA LYS A 343 -14.13 8.53 -4.04
C LYS A 343 -13.00 8.46 -5.07
N LEU A 344 -13.31 8.09 -6.32
CA LEU A 344 -12.33 8.01 -7.41
C LEU A 344 -11.88 9.40 -7.92
N GLN A 345 -12.80 10.35 -8.02
CA GLN A 345 -12.49 11.70 -8.52
C GLN A 345 -11.76 12.56 -7.47
N GLN A 346 -12.15 12.49 -6.20
CA GLN A 346 -11.60 13.31 -5.13
C GLN A 346 -10.54 12.57 -4.32
N LYS A 347 -9.35 12.34 -4.92
CA LYS A 347 -8.25 11.60 -4.27
C LYS A 347 -7.88 12.12 -2.86
N GLN A 348 -7.98 13.43 -2.62
CA GLN A 348 -7.71 14.02 -1.31
C GLN A 348 -8.75 13.68 -0.24
N ARG A 349 -10.02 13.44 -0.63
CA ARG A 349 -11.13 13.10 0.28
C ARG A 349 -11.55 11.64 0.19
N ALA A 350 -10.80 10.82 -0.55
CA ALA A 350 -11.12 9.41 -0.77
C ALA A 350 -11.29 8.62 0.53
N GLY A 351 -10.51 8.96 1.57
CA GLY A 351 -10.66 8.35 2.90
C GLY A 351 -12.01 8.65 3.56
N MET A 352 -12.50 9.88 3.42
CA MET A 352 -13.80 10.31 3.95
C MET A 352 -14.96 9.60 3.25
N TRP A 353 -14.96 9.59 1.92
CA TRP A 353 -15.97 8.90 1.12
C TRP A 353 -15.93 7.38 1.35
N GLY A 354 -14.73 6.80 1.50
CA GLY A 354 -14.58 5.39 1.84
C GLY A 354 -15.20 5.02 3.19
N GLN A 355 -15.02 5.84 4.22
CA GLN A 355 -15.65 5.62 5.52
C GLN A 355 -17.16 5.79 5.47
N PHE A 356 -17.64 6.78 4.72
CA PHE A 356 -19.07 7.00 4.53
C PHE A 356 -19.76 5.77 3.91
N ILE A 357 -19.12 5.14 2.93
CA ILE A 357 -19.63 3.89 2.32
C ILE A 357 -19.62 2.71 3.29
N VAL A 358 -18.64 2.64 4.20
CA VAL A 358 -18.49 1.52 5.15
C VAL A 358 -19.46 1.62 6.33
N PHE A 359 -19.75 2.84 6.79
CA PHE A 359 -20.60 3.07 7.97
C PHE A 359 -22.07 3.38 7.64
N MET A 360 -22.39 3.65 6.38
CA MET A 360 -23.79 3.76 5.90
C MET A 360 -24.43 2.37 5.88
#